data_AF-A0A930QPK7-F1
#
_entry.id   AF-A0A930QPK7-F1
#
_cell.length_a   1.000
_cell.length_b   1.000
_cell.length_c   1.000
_cell.angle_alpha   90.00
_cell.angle_beta   90.00
_cell.angle_gamma   90.00
#
_symmetry.space_group_name_H-M   'P 1'
#
loop_
_entity.id
_entity.type
_entity.pdbx_description
1 polymer ?
#
loop_
_entity_poly.entity_id
_entity_poly.type
_entity_poly.pdbx_seq_one_letter_code
_entity_poly.pdbx_strand_id
1 'polypeptide(L)'
;CRIAEAAGATYVARSTAFHVKHLTQMIAGGLANHGFSLIEAMVQCPTAYGRKNRMGSPAAMLSWMKDAAVMKTAWDKLPPEKRTAEQFPIGLLCACAGEEYVTANAAIQQRAGGL
;
A
#
# COMPACT_ATOMS: atom_id res chain seq x y z
N CYS A 1 3.78 -1.51 6.07
CA CYS A 1 2.47 -2.16 5.83
C CYS A 1 2.15 -3.38 6.70
N ARG A 2 3.12 -4.08 7.31
CA ARG A 2 2.84 -5.33 8.08
C ARG A 2 1.87 -5.16 9.25
N ILE A 3 1.80 -3.97 9.86
CA ILE A 3 0.85 -3.70 10.95
C ILE A 3 -0.59 -3.83 10.47
N ALA A 4 -0.92 -3.25 9.30
CA ALA A 4 -2.28 -3.31 8.77
C ALA A 4 -2.66 -4.73 8.34
N GLU A 5 -1.73 -5.45 7.73
CA GLU A 5 -1.89 -6.87 7.41
C GLU A 5 -2.16 -7.69 8.69
N ALA A 6 -1.34 -7.53 9.72
CA ALA A 6 -1.52 -8.21 11.01
C ALA A 6 -2.82 -7.81 11.74
N ALA A 7 -3.31 -6.59 11.50
CA ALA A 7 -4.58 -6.10 12.04
C ALA A 7 -5.82 -6.62 11.28
N GLY A 8 -5.64 -7.40 10.21
CA GLY A 8 -6.74 -8.00 9.46
C GLY A 8 -7.18 -7.20 8.22
N ALA A 9 -6.35 -6.28 7.71
CA ALA A 9 -6.63 -5.67 6.41
C ALA A 9 -6.60 -6.73 5.30
N THR A 10 -7.68 -6.80 4.52
CA THR A 10 -7.84 -7.80 3.45
C THR A 10 -7.24 -7.35 2.13
N TYR A 11 -6.94 -6.06 1.99
CA TYR A 11 -6.23 -5.50 0.85
C TYR A 11 -5.20 -4.49 1.34
N VAL A 12 -3.93 -4.74 1.07
CA VAL A 12 -2.84 -3.83 1.45
C VAL A 12 -1.98 -3.58 0.22
N ALA A 13 -1.95 -2.34 -0.24
CA ALA A 13 -1.16 -1.92 -1.39
C ALA A 13 -0.24 -0.75 -1.07
N ARG A 14 0.83 -0.61 -1.85
CA ARG A 14 1.76 0.52 -1.77
C ARG A 14 2.10 1.04 -3.16
N SER A 15 2.19 2.36 -3.30
CA SER A 15 2.75 2.99 -4.50
C SER A 15 3.44 4.32 -4.14
N THR A 16 3.99 5.01 -5.12
CA THR A 16 4.64 6.33 -4.95
C THR A 16 4.04 7.38 -5.87
N ALA A 17 4.26 8.66 -5.54
CA ALA A 17 3.86 9.80 -6.37
C ALA A 17 4.51 9.78 -7.77
N PHE A 18 5.66 9.13 -7.93
CA PHE A 18 6.27 8.92 -9.25
C PHE A 18 5.43 7.96 -10.11
N HIS A 19 4.85 6.92 -9.51
CA HIS A 19 4.12 5.86 -10.20
C HIS A 19 2.61 6.15 -10.26
N VAL A 20 2.21 7.28 -10.85
CA VAL A 20 0.81 7.77 -10.83
C VAL A 20 -0.19 6.73 -11.33
N LYS A 21 0.01 6.14 -12.52
CA LYS A 21 -0.90 5.13 -13.09
C LYS A 21 -1.04 3.91 -12.19
N HIS A 22 0.08 3.44 -11.64
CA HIS A 22 0.09 2.30 -10.72
C HIS A 22 -0.61 2.64 -9.41
N LEU A 23 -0.41 3.84 -8.84
CA LEU A 23 -1.14 4.29 -7.66
C LEU A 23 -2.66 4.34 -7.92
N THR A 24 -3.10 4.86 -9.06
CA THR A 24 -4.52 4.86 -9.45
C THR A 24 -5.08 3.44 -9.52
N GLN A 25 -4.34 2.48 -10.08
CA GLN A 25 -4.75 1.08 -10.12
C GLN A 25 -4.84 0.46 -8.71
N MET A 26 -3.88 0.76 -7.83
CA MET A 26 -3.92 0.27 -6.44
C MET A 26 -5.12 0.82 -5.68
N ILE A 27 -5.49 2.09 -5.91
CA ILE A 27 -6.69 2.70 -5.34
C ILE A 27 -7.95 2.04 -5.90
N ALA A 28 -8.04 1.87 -7.22
CA ALA A 28 -9.19 1.23 -7.86
C ALA A 28 -9.40 -0.21 -7.37
N GLY A 29 -8.32 -1.00 -7.24
CA GLY A 29 -8.38 -2.35 -6.68
C GLY A 29 -8.84 -2.36 -5.22
N GLY A 30 -8.39 -1.39 -4.42
CA GLY A 30 -8.81 -1.27 -3.02
C GLY A 30 -10.28 -0.84 -2.85
N LEU A 31 -10.83 -0.08 -3.79
CA LEU A 31 -12.27 0.25 -3.83
C LEU A 31 -13.14 -0.95 -4.24
N ALA A 32 -12.60 -1.86 -5.06
CA ALA A 32 -13.28 -3.08 -5.48
C ALA A 32 -13.17 -4.24 -4.48
N ASN A 33 -12.33 -4.10 -3.44
CA ASN A 33 -12.14 -5.10 -2.41
C ASN A 33 -13.33 -5.14 -1.45
N HIS A 34 -13.84 -6.33 -1.16
CA HIS A 34 -14.82 -6.57 -0.12
C HIS A 34 -14.09 -6.84 1.20
N GLY A 35 -13.90 -5.79 2.00
CA GLY A 35 -13.11 -5.82 3.23
C GLY A 35 -12.30 -4.53 3.45
N PHE A 36 -11.48 -4.52 4.50
CA PHE A 36 -10.71 -3.34 4.85
C PHE A 36 -9.48 -3.18 3.94
N SER A 37 -9.43 -2.08 3.20
CA SER A 37 -8.35 -1.74 2.28
C SER A 37 -7.43 -0.65 2.84
N LEU A 38 -6.12 -0.90 2.86
CA LEU A 38 -5.08 0.11 3.09
C LEU A 38 -4.24 0.32 1.83
N ILE A 39 -4.16 1.57 1.35
CA ILE A 39 -3.26 1.97 0.27
C ILE A 39 -2.26 3.00 0.80
N GLU A 40 -0.98 2.64 0.88
CA GLU A 40 0.10 3.55 1.26
C GLU A 40 0.63 4.28 0.01
N ALA A 41 0.34 5.58 -0.09
CA ALA A 41 0.87 6.46 -1.11
C ALA A 41 2.08 7.23 -0.58
N MET A 42 3.29 6.88 -1.02
CA MET A 42 4.50 7.61 -0.65
C MET A 42 4.68 8.85 -1.52
N VAL A 43 4.66 10.02 -0.89
CA VAL A 43 4.73 11.33 -1.53
C VAL A 43 5.93 12.12 -1.05
N GLN A 44 6.58 12.83 -1.95
CA GLN A 44 7.73 13.67 -1.61
C GLN A 44 7.25 14.94 -0.90
N CYS A 45 7.90 15.30 0.21
CA CYS A 45 7.70 16.56 0.89
C CYS A 45 8.98 17.41 0.75
N PRO A 46 9.13 18.19 -0.35
CA PRO A 46 10.38 18.88 -0.63
C PRO A 46 10.70 19.99 0.37
N THR A 47 9.67 20.67 0.88
CA THR A 47 9.82 21.86 1.73
C THR A 47 10.33 21.53 3.13
N ALA A 48 9.81 20.45 3.75
CA ALA A 48 10.18 20.06 5.11
C ALA A 48 11.13 18.86 5.13
N TYR A 49 10.68 17.68 4.67
CA TYR A 49 11.47 16.45 4.74
C TYR A 49 12.69 16.51 3.83
N GLY A 50 12.53 16.89 2.56
CA GLY A 50 13.62 16.99 1.60
C GLY A 50 14.69 18.00 2.03
N ARG A 51 14.26 19.20 2.45
CA ARG A 51 15.17 20.24 2.98
C ARG A 51 15.95 19.80 4.21
N LYS A 52 15.30 19.19 5.21
CA LYS A 52 15.95 18.75 6.45
C LYS A 52 16.91 17.58 6.23
N ASN A 53 16.62 16.71 5.26
CA ASN A 53 17.41 15.52 4.97
C ASN A 53 18.35 15.67 3.75
N ARG A 54 18.52 16.90 3.23
CA ARG A 54 19.41 17.22 2.10
C ARG A 54 19.19 16.34 0.86
N MET A 55 17.93 16.02 0.56
CA MET A 55 17.56 15.09 -0.53
C MET A 55 17.61 15.70 -1.94
N GLY A 56 18.20 16.89 -2.09
CA GLY A 56 18.27 17.59 -3.36
C GLY A 56 16.95 18.26 -3.76
N SER A 57 16.71 18.33 -5.07
CA SER A 57 15.54 19.00 -5.65
C SER A 57 14.26 18.14 -5.56
N PRO A 58 13.06 18.73 -5.69
CA PRO A 58 11.82 17.96 -5.77
C PRO A 58 11.85 16.87 -6.86
N ALA A 59 12.50 17.16 -7.99
CA ALA A 59 12.70 16.19 -9.07
C ALA A 59 13.64 15.05 -8.66
N ALA A 60 14.73 15.35 -7.94
CA ALA A 60 15.64 14.33 -7.43
C ALA A 60 14.93 13.36 -6.46
N MET A 61 14.02 13.86 -5.63
CA MET A 61 13.21 13.01 -4.73
C MET A 61 12.28 12.07 -5.51
N LEU A 62 11.70 12.54 -6.62
CA LEU A 62 10.89 11.70 -7.51
C LEU A 62 11.74 10.63 -8.21
N SER A 63 12.94 10.98 -8.67
CA SER A 63 13.90 10.02 -9.21
C SER A 63 14.29 8.97 -8.17
N TRP A 64 14.54 9.38 -6.92
CA TRP A 64 14.79 8.43 -5.83
C TRP A 64 13.63 7.44 -5.66
N MET A 65 12.37 7.90 -5.72
CA MET A 65 11.21 7.01 -5.64
C MET A 65 11.14 6.02 -6.81
N LYS A 66 11.57 6.43 -8.02
CA LYS A 66 11.65 5.55 -9.19
C LYS A 66 12.68 4.46 -8.97
N ASP A 67 13.85 4.81 -8.43
CA ASP A 67 14.99 3.90 -8.34
C ASP A 67 14.90 2.98 -7.11
N ALA A 68 14.30 3.46 -6.01
CA ALA A 68 14.11 2.70 -4.77
C ALA A 68 12.89 1.76 -4.80
N ALA A 69 11.86 2.09 -5.58
CA ALA A 69 10.64 1.29 -5.64
C ALA A 69 10.81 0.08 -6.58
N VAL A 70 10.51 -1.12 -6.07
CA VAL A 70 10.56 -2.37 -6.82
C VAL A 70 9.17 -2.97 -6.91
N MET A 71 8.69 -3.32 -8.11
CA MET A 71 7.39 -4.01 -8.25
C MET A 71 7.37 -5.30 -7.43
N LYS A 72 6.28 -5.56 -6.70
CA LYS A 72 6.13 -6.71 -5.80
C LYS A 72 6.45 -8.04 -6.48
N THR A 73 6.02 -8.22 -7.72
CA THR A 73 6.30 -9.41 -8.53
C THR A 73 7.78 -9.64 -8.78
N ALA A 74 8.57 -8.57 -8.91
CA ALA A 74 10.02 -8.65 -9.03
C ALA A 74 10.68 -8.81 -7.64
N TRP A 75 10.17 -8.09 -6.64
CA TRP A 75 10.62 -8.18 -5.25
C TRP A 75 10.54 -9.60 -4.69
N ASP A 76 9.46 -10.31 -4.97
CA ASP A 76 9.25 -11.69 -4.48
C ASP A 76 10.24 -12.69 -5.07
N LYS A 77 10.73 -12.42 -6.28
CA LYS A 77 11.72 -13.24 -6.98
C LYS A 77 13.16 -12.88 -6.61
N LEU A 78 13.37 -11.72 -5.99
CA LEU A 78 14.70 -11.29 -5.56
C LEU A 78 15.15 -12.11 -4.34
N PRO A 79 16.31 -12.78 -4.42
CA PRO A 79 16.93 -13.43 -3.27
C PRO A 79 17.13 -12.43 -2.13
N PRO A 80 16.96 -12.83 -0.86
CA PRO A 80 17.10 -11.93 0.29
C PRO A 80 18.42 -11.15 0.31
N GLU A 81 19.51 -11.76 -0.16
CA GLU A 81 20.86 -11.19 -0.18
C GLU A 81 21.00 -10.01 -1.17
N LYS A 82 20.11 -9.95 -2.17
CA LYS A 82 20.09 -8.88 -3.18
C LYS A 82 19.15 -7.73 -2.83
N ARG A 83 18.41 -7.83 -1.72
CA ARG A 83 17.50 -6.77 -1.27
C ARG A 83 18.31 -5.79 -0.44
N THR A 84 18.38 -4.54 -0.90
CA THR A 84 19.09 -3.49 -0.16
C THR A 84 18.13 -2.72 0.76
N ALA A 85 18.67 -2.06 1.79
CA ALA A 85 17.87 -1.28 2.73
C ALA A 85 17.22 -0.05 2.08
N GLU A 86 17.77 0.40 0.96
CA GLU A 86 17.32 1.55 0.18
C GLU A 86 16.12 1.21 -0.71
N GLN A 87 15.83 -0.08 -0.93
CA GLN A 87 14.74 -0.53 -1.78
C GLN A 87 13.51 -0.97 -1.00
N PHE A 88 12.34 -0.82 -1.61
CA PHE A 88 11.09 -1.27 -1.03
C PHE A 88 10.11 -1.79 -2.10
N PRO A 89 9.25 -2.77 -1.75
CA PRO A 89 8.25 -3.28 -2.68
C PRO A 89 7.11 -2.28 -2.89
N ILE A 90 6.62 -2.13 -4.11
CA ILE A 90 5.36 -1.46 -4.47
C ILE A 90 4.43 -2.44 -5.19
N GLY A 91 3.12 -2.25 -5.06
CA GLY A 91 2.09 -3.12 -5.62
C GLY A 91 1.15 -3.65 -4.54
N LEU A 92 0.43 -4.71 -4.87
CA LEU A 92 -0.43 -5.44 -3.96
C LEU A 92 0.44 -6.29 -3.02
N LEU A 93 0.52 -5.89 -1.75
CA LEU A 93 1.38 -6.51 -0.74
C LEU A 93 0.67 -7.64 0.00
N CYS A 94 -0.62 -7.47 0.28
CA CYS A 94 -1.49 -8.48 0.87
C CYS A 94 -2.86 -8.42 0.16
N ALA A 95 -3.39 -9.60 -0.17
CA ALA A 95 -4.76 -9.81 -0.55
C ALA A 95 -5.24 -11.12 0.08
N CYS A 96 -6.26 -11.06 0.91
CA CYS A 96 -6.84 -12.24 1.55
C CYS A 96 -8.36 -12.09 1.66
N ALA A 97 -9.07 -13.22 1.75
CA ALA A 97 -10.49 -13.20 2.04
C ALA A 97 -10.70 -12.80 3.52
N GLY A 98 -11.68 -11.96 3.77
CA GLY A 98 -12.13 -11.63 5.12
C GLY A 98 -13.56 -11.12 5.08
N GLU A 99 -14.26 -11.25 6.20
CA GLU A 99 -15.64 -10.78 6.32
C GLU A 99 -15.68 -9.27 6.55
N GLU A 100 -16.59 -8.57 5.87
CA GLU A 100 -16.84 -7.16 6.12
C GLU A 100 -17.65 -6.97 7.40
N TYR A 101 -17.35 -5.90 8.15
CA TYR A 101 -18.11 -5.55 9.34
C TYR A 101 -19.61 -5.44 9.05
N VAL A 102 -19.99 -4.84 7.92
CA VAL A 102 -21.40 -4.68 7.55
C VAL A 102 -22.09 -6.01 7.32
N THR A 103 -21.42 -6.99 6.70
CA THR A 103 -21.94 -8.34 6.50
C THR A 103 -22.09 -9.07 7.83
N ALA A 104 -21.05 -9.05 8.66
CA ALA A 104 -21.07 -9.66 9.98
C ALA A 104 -22.18 -9.07 10.88
N ASN A 105 -22.31 -7.74 10.87
CA ASN A 105 -23.32 -7.03 11.65
C ASN A 105 -24.74 -7.31 11.14
N ALA A 106 -24.95 -7.37 9.82
CA ALA A 106 -26.25 -7.74 9.25
C ALA A 106 -26.69 -9.15 9.67
N ALA A 107 -25.76 -10.11 9.68
CA ALA A 107 -26.03 -11.47 10.15
C ALA A 107 -26.44 -11.51 11.64
N ILE A 108 -25.84 -10.65 12.47
CA ILE A 108 -26.22 -10.51 13.89
C ILE A 108 -27.61 -9.89 14.02
N GLN A 109 -27.91 -8.82 13.28
CA GLN A 109 -29.21 -8.15 13.31
C GLN A 109 -30.35 -9.11 12.92
N GLN A 110 -30.15 -9.88 11.84
CA GLN A 110 -31.11 -10.88 11.38
C GLN A 110 -31.39 -11.95 12.45
N ARG A 111 -30.35 -12.41 13.17
CA ARG A 111 -30.51 -13.37 14.28
C ARG A 111 -31.20 -12.76 15.50
N ALA A 112 -31.04 -11.47 15.72
CA ALA A 112 -31.68 -10.73 16.81
C ALA A 112 -33.14 -10.36 16.53
N GLY A 113 -33.68 -10.68 15.34
CA GLY A 113 -35.04 -10.30 14.92
C GLY A 113 -35.17 -8.82 14.55
N GLY A 114 -34.06 -8.14 14.30
CA GLY A 114 -34.03 -6.79 13.74
C GLY A 114 -33.87 -6.84 12.23
N LEU A 115 -34.92 -6.42 11.52
CA LEU A 115 -35.22 -6.58 10.08
C LEU A 115 -35.70 -7.99 9.70
#